data_AF-A0A3S5AUS4-F1
#
_entry.id   AF-A0A3S5AUS4-F1
#
_cell.length_a   1.000
_cell.length_b   1.000
_cell.length_c   1.000
_cell.angle_alpha   90.00
_cell.angle_beta   90.00
_cell.angle_gamma   90.00
#
_symmetry.space_group_name_H-M   'P 1'
#
loop_
_entity.id
_entity.type
_entity.pdbx_description
1 polymer ?
#
loop_
_entity_poly.entity_id
_entity_poly.type
_entity_poly.pdbx_seq_one_letter_code
_entity_poly.pdbx_strand_id
1 'polypeptide(L)'
;MTSLQTSIDVELQVPLLYQDSEGKQATRHKLTFYRPTFKHAKQLAVLIGPQLTELLVPEFAEQKTLPNDVLLAKLSQVLFTSEAIGGITALLADMSHESVELIDRVDVVDLVAIFKAFFAFFTQRQSSLPDNLEQN
;
A
#
# COMPACT_ATOMS: atom_id res chain seq x y z
N MET A 1 -13.98 -20.68 2.90
CA MET A 1 -14.10 -19.40 3.62
C MET A 1 -12.86 -18.58 3.33
N THR A 2 -12.94 -17.57 2.48
CA THR A 2 -11.83 -16.65 2.21
C THR A 2 -11.68 -15.70 3.39
N SER A 3 -10.65 -15.89 4.21
CA SER A 3 -10.34 -14.95 5.30
C SER A 3 -9.87 -13.64 4.71
N LEU A 4 -10.50 -12.54 5.11
CA LEU A 4 -10.05 -11.20 4.73
C LEU A 4 -8.62 -11.00 5.23
N GLN A 5 -7.70 -10.68 4.33
CA GLN A 5 -6.33 -10.36 4.71
C GLN A 5 -6.32 -9.06 5.55
N THR A 6 -5.97 -9.20 6.83
CA THR A 6 -5.94 -8.10 7.81
C THR A 6 -4.59 -7.42 7.88
N SER A 7 -3.52 -8.12 7.49
CA SER A 7 -2.15 -7.62 7.49
C SER A 7 -1.31 -8.26 6.38
N ILE A 8 -0.25 -7.56 5.98
CA ILE A 8 0.78 -8.01 5.05
C ILE A 8 2.14 -7.72 5.67
N ASP A 9 2.98 -8.76 5.77
CA ASP A 9 4.36 -8.62 6.20
C ASP A 9 5.26 -8.39 4.98
N VAL A 10 6.18 -7.43 5.12
CA VAL A 10 7.22 -7.11 4.14
C VAL A 10 8.57 -7.32 4.80
N GLU A 11 9.28 -8.35 4.39
CA GLU A 11 10.69 -8.54 4.74
C GLU A 11 11.55 -7.50 4.02
N LEU A 12 12.42 -6.83 4.76
CA LEU A 12 13.32 -5.79 4.27
C LEU A 12 14.68 -6.40 3.92
N GLN A 13 15.20 -6.05 2.75
CA GLN A 13 16.56 -6.40 2.35
C GLN A 13 17.58 -5.57 3.11
N VAL A 14 17.24 -4.31 3.41
CA VAL A 14 18.08 -3.42 4.22
C VAL A 14 17.40 -3.16 5.56
N PRO A 15 18.00 -3.61 6.68
CA PRO A 15 17.41 -3.43 8.00
C PRO A 15 17.33 -1.95 8.39
N LEU A 16 16.19 -1.54 8.94
CA LEU A 16 16.00 -0.20 9.47
C LEU A 16 16.68 -0.06 10.84
N LEU A 17 17.48 0.99 11.01
CA LEU A 17 18.06 1.35 12.30
C LEU A 17 17.14 2.34 13.03
N TYR A 18 16.77 2.01 14.27
CA TYR A 18 15.92 2.84 15.11
C TYR A 18 16.34 2.79 16.58
N GLN A 19 15.82 3.72 17.38
CA GLN A 19 15.96 3.68 18.83
C GLN A 19 14.72 3.05 19.43
N ASP A 20 14.90 2.03 20.26
CA ASP A 20 13.79 1.41 20.99
C ASP A 20 13.30 2.30 22.14
N SER A 21 12.28 1.84 22.87
CA SER A 21 11.72 2.55 24.03
C SER A 21 12.71 2.75 25.17
N GLU A 22 13.85 2.05 25.16
CA GLU A 22 14.94 2.19 26.13
C GLU A 22 16.08 3.10 25.60
N GLY A 23 15.93 3.66 24.40
CA GLY A 23 16.93 4.50 23.74
C GLY A 23 18.11 3.71 23.15
N LYS A 24 18.03 2.37 23.11
CA LYS A 24 19.08 1.54 22.51
C LYS A 24 18.88 1.43 21.01
N GLN A 25 19.98 1.31 20.28
CA GLN A 25 19.92 1.02 18.86
C GLN A 25 19.39 -0.40 18.62
N ALA A 26 18.33 -0.48 17.83
CA ALA A 26 17.70 -1.71 17.40
C ALA A 26 17.60 -1.74 15.87
N THR A 27 17.40 -2.95 15.33
CA THR A 27 17.26 -3.18 13.90
C THR A 27 15.92 -3.82 13.61
N ARG A 28 15.24 -3.34 12.56
CA ARG A 28 13.97 -3.89 12.08
C ARG A 28 14.17 -4.44 10.68
N HIS A 29 13.93 -5.75 10.56
CA HIS A 29 14.08 -6.50 9.30
C HIS A 29 12.74 -6.69 8.59
N LYS A 30 11.62 -6.29 9.20
CA LYS A 30 10.28 -6.53 8.70
C LYS A 30 9.34 -5.40 9.05
N LEU A 31 8.51 -4.99 8.10
CA LEU A 31 7.38 -4.10 8.33
C LEU A 31 6.08 -4.87 8.18
N THR A 32 5.15 -4.69 9.11
CA THR A 32 3.80 -5.26 9.02
C THR A 32 2.84 -4.14 8.70
N PHE A 33 2.20 -4.21 7.54
CA PHE A 33 1.15 -3.27 7.15
C PHE A 33 -0.21 -3.85 7.50
N TYR A 34 -1.10 -3.02 8.05
CA TYR A 34 -2.47 -3.36 8.38
C TYR A 34 -3.43 -2.83 7.32
N ARG A 35 -4.58 -3.50 7.23
CA ARG A 35 -5.59 -3.19 6.22
C ARG A 35 -6.01 -1.71 6.26
N PRO A 36 -6.06 -1.03 5.10
CA PRO A 36 -6.43 0.37 5.05
C PRO A 36 -7.88 0.58 5.48
N THR A 37 -8.12 1.67 6.22
CA THR A 37 -9.43 2.12 6.68
C THR A 37 -9.94 3.24 5.78
N PHE A 38 -11.16 3.72 6.03
CA PHE A 38 -11.68 4.89 5.32
C PHE A 38 -10.83 6.15 5.54
N LYS A 39 -10.14 6.28 6.69
CA LYS A 39 -9.17 7.37 6.93
C LYS A 39 -8.05 7.33 5.86
N HIS A 40 -7.43 6.17 5.68
CA HIS A 40 -6.36 5.97 4.70
C HIS A 40 -6.87 6.20 3.27
N ALA A 41 -8.08 5.74 2.93
CA ALA A 41 -8.66 5.97 1.61
C ALA A 41 -8.86 7.46 1.31
N LYS A 42 -9.31 8.26 2.29
CA LYS A 42 -9.43 9.72 2.14
C LYS A 42 -8.08 10.39 1.94
N GLN A 43 -7.06 9.99 2.72
CA GLN A 43 -5.70 10.53 2.58
C GLN A 43 -5.14 10.20 1.20
N LEU A 44 -5.31 8.96 0.75
CA LEU A 44 -4.90 8.52 -0.58
C LEU A 44 -5.62 9.30 -1.70
N ALA A 45 -6.91 9.60 -1.53
CA ALA A 45 -7.69 10.37 -2.50
C ALA A 45 -7.18 11.80 -2.68
N VAL A 46 -6.65 12.41 -1.61
CA VAL A 46 -6.01 13.73 -1.67
C VAL A 46 -4.70 13.66 -2.45
N LEU A 47 -3.93 12.58 -2.31
CA LEU A 47 -2.61 12.43 -2.92
C LEU A 47 -2.68 12.01 -4.40
N ILE A 48 -3.59 11.09 -4.73
CA ILE A 48 -3.76 10.54 -6.08
C ILE A 48 -4.76 11.37 -6.89
N GLY A 49 -5.66 12.09 -6.21
CA GLY A 49 -6.72 12.85 -6.86
C GLY A 49 -7.76 11.95 -7.53
N PRO A 50 -8.41 12.41 -8.60
CA PRO A 50 -9.46 11.68 -9.30
C PRO A 50 -9.03 10.30 -9.81
N GLN A 51 -7.72 10.08 -10.03
CA GLN A 51 -7.17 8.81 -10.51
C GLN A 51 -7.40 7.65 -9.53
N LEU A 52 -7.76 7.93 -8.27
CA LEU A 52 -8.11 6.89 -7.29
C LEU A 52 -9.41 6.14 -7.68
N THR A 53 -10.35 6.78 -8.39
CA THR A 53 -11.61 6.13 -8.79
C THR A 53 -11.37 5.00 -9.79
N GLU A 54 -10.38 5.14 -10.66
CA GLU A 54 -9.92 4.08 -11.58
C GLU A 54 -9.39 2.84 -10.83
N LEU A 55 -8.85 3.03 -9.61
CA LEU A 55 -8.33 1.95 -8.77
C LEU A 55 -9.44 1.23 -7.98
N LEU A 56 -10.42 1.99 -7.48
CA LEU A 56 -11.47 1.46 -6.60
C LEU A 56 -12.62 0.82 -7.36
N VAL A 57 -12.86 1.25 -8.59
CA VAL A 57 -13.98 0.79 -9.41
C VAL A 57 -13.47 0.50 -10.83
N PRO A 58 -13.20 -0.77 -11.14
CA PRO A 58 -12.75 -1.19 -12.47
C PRO A 58 -13.70 -0.76 -13.60
N GLU A 59 -15.00 -0.57 -13.29
CA GLU A 59 -16.04 -0.15 -14.22
C GLU A 59 -15.91 1.32 -14.68
N PHE A 60 -15.16 2.15 -13.94
CA PHE A 60 -14.86 3.53 -14.34
C PHE A 60 -13.55 3.66 -15.12
N ALA A 61 -12.76 2.60 -15.23
CA ALA A 61 -11.60 2.60 -16.12
C ALA A 61 -12.10 2.40 -17.56
N GLU A 62 -12.17 3.48 -18.35
CA GLU A 62 -12.69 3.43 -19.73
C GLU A 62 -11.92 2.51 -20.69
N GLN A 63 -10.82 1.86 -20.28
CA GLN A 63 -10.08 0.95 -21.15
C GLN A 63 -9.48 -0.21 -20.36
N LYS A 64 -9.69 -1.43 -20.89
CA LYS A 64 -8.88 -2.66 -20.76
C LYS A 64 -8.25 -2.84 -19.37
N THR A 65 -8.77 -3.79 -18.57
CA THR A 65 -8.16 -4.29 -17.33
C THR A 65 -6.63 -4.28 -17.43
N LEU A 66 -6.01 -3.24 -16.86
CA LEU A 66 -4.58 -3.08 -16.91
C LEU A 66 -3.96 -4.18 -16.04
N PRO A 67 -2.88 -4.84 -16.48
CA PRO A 67 -2.16 -5.75 -15.60
C PRO A 67 -1.79 -5.04 -14.30
N ASN A 68 -1.89 -5.73 -13.16
CA ASN A 68 -1.60 -5.15 -11.84
C ASN A 68 -0.24 -4.42 -11.80
N ASP A 69 0.75 -4.89 -12.55
CA ASP A 69 2.06 -4.26 -12.66
C ASP A 69 2.04 -2.89 -13.38
N VAL A 70 1.15 -2.70 -14.35
CA VAL A 70 1.00 -1.43 -15.07
C VAL A 70 0.25 -0.40 -14.21
N LEU A 71 -0.75 -0.84 -13.45
CA LEU A 71 -1.42 -0.01 -12.45
C LEU A 71 -0.44 0.40 -11.35
N LEU A 72 0.33 -0.55 -10.82
CA LEU A 72 1.37 -0.30 -9.83
C LEU A 72 2.37 0.76 -10.35
N ALA A 73 2.87 0.62 -11.58
CA ALA A 73 3.83 1.56 -12.15
C ALA A 73 3.25 2.98 -12.33
N LYS A 74 2.02 3.10 -12.82
CA LYS A 74 1.34 4.41 -12.96
C LYS A 74 1.12 5.08 -11.60
N LEU A 75 0.72 4.31 -10.60
CA LEU A 75 0.47 4.84 -9.25
C LEU A 75 1.77 5.22 -8.55
N SER A 76 2.83 4.42 -8.74
CA SER A 76 4.17 4.82 -8.29
C SER A 76 4.58 6.16 -8.92
N GLN A 77 4.33 6.40 -10.20
CA GLN A 77 4.66 7.70 -10.82
C GLN A 77 3.93 8.88 -10.18
N VAL A 78 2.67 8.71 -9.78
CA VAL A 78 1.87 9.75 -9.11
C VAL A 78 2.37 9.98 -7.67
N LEU A 79 2.69 8.89 -6.96
CA LEU A 79 3.13 8.94 -5.57
C LEU A 79 4.59 9.40 -5.40
N PHE A 80 5.43 9.21 -6.41
CA PHE A 80 6.82 9.71 -6.45
C PHE A 80 6.94 11.13 -7.00
N THR A 81 5.98 11.99 -6.67
CA THR A 81 6.08 13.45 -6.87
C THR A 81 6.52 14.10 -5.55
N SER A 82 7.20 15.25 -5.62
CA SER A 82 7.65 15.98 -4.42
C SER A 82 6.50 16.35 -3.48
N GLU A 83 5.29 16.52 -4.00
CA GLU A 83 4.09 16.82 -3.22
C GLU A 83 3.44 15.58 -2.60
N ALA A 84 3.38 14.45 -3.33
CA ALA A 84 2.72 13.25 -2.83
C ALA A 84 3.58 12.41 -1.88
N ILE A 85 4.92 12.55 -1.95
CA ILE A 85 5.84 11.66 -1.25
C ILE A 85 5.74 11.78 0.28
N GLY A 86 5.61 13.00 0.82
CA GLY A 86 5.42 13.19 2.26
C GLY A 86 4.08 12.64 2.76
N GLY A 87 3.03 12.75 1.94
CA GLY A 87 1.72 12.22 2.27
C GLY A 87 1.67 10.70 2.25
N ILE A 88 2.35 10.05 1.29
CA ILE A 88 2.40 8.60 1.24
C ILE A 88 3.27 8.02 2.36
N THR A 89 4.38 8.68 2.76
CA THR A 89 5.15 8.29 3.95
C THR A 89 4.25 8.28 5.20
N ALA A 90 3.47 9.36 5.42
CA ALA A 90 2.56 9.44 6.56
C ALA A 90 1.49 8.34 6.54
N LEU A 91 0.99 8.00 5.35
CA LEU A 91 0.01 6.94 5.17
C LEU A 91 0.60 5.56 5.46
N LEU A 92 1.80 5.28 4.94
CA LEU A 92 2.52 4.03 5.19
C LEU A 92 2.83 3.86 6.69
N ALA A 93 3.27 4.94 7.35
CA ALA A 93 3.54 4.95 8.79
C ALA A 93 2.29 4.61 9.62
N ASP A 94 1.14 5.24 9.32
CA ASP A 94 -0.14 4.96 9.99
C ASP A 94 -0.59 3.51 9.73
N MET A 95 -0.39 3.00 8.52
CA MET A 95 -0.71 1.61 8.17
C MET A 95 0.23 0.59 8.78
N SER A 96 1.48 0.92 9.08
CA SER A 96 2.43 0.01 9.72
C SER A 96 2.54 0.18 11.23
N HIS A 97 1.83 1.17 11.80
CA HIS A 97 1.96 1.59 13.20
C HIS A 97 3.40 2.01 13.56
N GLU A 98 4.11 2.57 12.59
CA GLU A 98 5.48 3.08 12.76
C GLU A 98 5.49 4.60 12.71
N SER A 99 6.64 5.20 13.03
CA SER A 99 6.82 6.64 12.89
C SER A 99 7.17 7.02 11.44
N VAL A 100 6.82 8.25 11.05
CA VAL A 100 7.16 8.81 9.73
C VAL A 100 8.67 8.78 9.52
N GLU A 101 9.43 9.14 10.56
CA GLU A 101 10.90 9.17 10.53
C GLU A 101 11.51 7.78 10.33
N LEU A 102 10.82 6.72 10.74
CA LEU A 102 11.28 5.35 10.50
C LEU A 102 11.00 4.93 9.06
N ILE A 103 9.83 5.28 8.52
CA ILE A 103 9.48 5.00 7.12
C ILE A 103 10.38 5.78 6.16
N ASP A 104 10.74 7.03 6.48
CA ASP A 104 11.69 7.82 5.66
C ASP A 104 13.09 7.22 5.57
N ARG A 105 13.44 6.27 6.45
CA ARG A 105 14.73 5.55 6.43
C ARG A 105 14.71 4.28 5.60
N VAL A 106 13.55 3.92 5.04
CA VAL A 106 13.44 2.75 4.16
C VAL A 106 14.36 2.93 2.97
N ASP A 107 15.14 1.89 2.69
CA ASP A 107 16.03 1.87 1.54
C ASP A 107 15.22 1.79 0.23
N VAL A 108 15.71 2.45 -0.81
CA VAL A 108 15.09 2.47 -2.13
C VAL A 108 14.85 1.07 -2.70
N VAL A 109 15.69 0.08 -2.33
CA VAL A 109 15.52 -1.31 -2.78
C VAL A 109 14.27 -1.98 -2.22
N ASP A 110 13.79 -1.56 -1.05
CA ASP A 110 12.64 -2.12 -0.35
C ASP A 110 11.33 -1.39 -0.67
N LEU A 111 11.39 -0.17 -1.23
CA LEU A 111 10.21 0.62 -1.58
C LEU A 111 9.25 -0.15 -2.51
N VAL A 112 9.78 -0.85 -3.50
CA VAL A 112 8.95 -1.63 -4.45
C VAL A 112 8.14 -2.71 -3.73
N ALA A 113 8.73 -3.40 -2.75
CA ALA A 113 8.06 -4.44 -1.98
C ALA A 113 6.98 -3.84 -1.06
N ILE A 114 7.27 -2.70 -0.44
CA ILE A 114 6.31 -1.95 0.38
C ILE A 114 5.11 -1.49 -0.45
N PHE A 115 5.34 -0.93 -1.64
CA PHE A 115 4.24 -0.52 -2.52
C PHE A 115 3.40 -1.72 -2.97
N LYS A 116 4.01 -2.85 -3.32
CA LYS A 116 3.26 -4.08 -3.64
C LYS A 116 2.36 -4.51 -2.48
N ALA A 117 2.87 -4.48 -1.25
CA ALA A 117 2.08 -4.79 -0.06
C ALA A 117 0.93 -3.79 0.16
N PHE A 118 1.22 -2.48 0.00
CA PHE A 118 0.22 -1.44 0.10
C PHE A 118 -0.93 -1.64 -0.92
N PHE A 119 -0.60 -1.85 -2.20
CA PHE A 119 -1.60 -2.03 -3.26
C PHE A 119 -2.34 -3.36 -3.22
N ALA A 120 -1.73 -4.41 -2.65
CA ALA A 120 -2.38 -5.71 -2.49
C ALA A 120 -3.68 -5.61 -1.67
N PHE A 121 -3.78 -4.67 -0.72
CA PHE A 121 -5.03 -4.44 0.02
C PHE A 121 -6.20 -3.95 -0.84
N PHE A 122 -5.91 -3.33 -1.99
CA PHE A 122 -6.91 -2.80 -2.92
C PHE A 122 -7.24 -3.80 -4.03
N THR A 123 -6.25 -4.57 -4.51
CA THR A 123 -6.43 -5.54 -5.60
C THR A 123 -6.92 -6.91 -5.11
N GLN A 124 -6.52 -7.39 -3.93
CA GLN A 124 -6.92 -8.73 -3.43
C GLN A 124 -8.37 -8.80 -2.95
N ARG A 125 -9.10 -7.67 -2.84
CA ARG A 125 -10.56 -7.69 -2.70
C ARG A 125 -11.28 -7.95 -4.03
N GLN A 126 -10.57 -7.95 -5.16
CA GLN A 126 -11.16 -8.17 -6.48
C GLN A 126 -11.22 -9.66 -6.89
N SER A 127 -10.54 -10.58 -6.19
CA SER A 127 -10.55 -12.02 -6.54
C SER A 127 -11.66 -12.83 -5.84
N SER A 128 -12.80 -12.21 -5.53
CA SER A 128 -14.01 -12.95 -5.17
C SER A 128 -15.21 -12.33 -5.84
N LEU A 129 -15.22 -12.33 -7.18
CA LEU A 129 -16.46 -12.63 -7.88
C LEU A 129 -16.87 -14.03 -7.44
N PRO A 130 -18.04 -14.25 -6.82
CA PRO A 130 -18.62 -15.57 -6.84
C PRO A 130 -18.94 -15.88 -8.30
N ASP A 131 -18.21 -16.84 -8.89
CA ASP A 131 -18.72 -17.62 -10.01
C ASP A 131 -20.01 -18.30 -9.53
N ASN A 132 -21.15 -17.64 -9.73
CA ASN A 132 -22.49 -18.24 -9.64
C ASN A 132 -23.46 -17.36 -10.43
N LEU A 133 -23.25 -17.30 -11.75
CA LEU A 133 -24.33 -17.12 -12.72
C LEU A 133 -24.46 -18.38 -13.58
N GLU A 134 -24.44 -19.54 -12.94
CA GLU A 134 -25.01 -20.74 -13.52
C GLU A 134 -26.18 -21.22 -12.64
N GLN A 135 -27.33 -21.33 -13.31
CA GLN A 135 -28.53 -22.09 -12.96
C GLN A 135 -29.53 -21.44 -11.97
N ASN A 136 -30.52 -20.78 -12.56
CA ASN A 136 -31.93 -21.18 -12.42
C ASN A 136 -32.70 -20.90 -13.71
#